data_AF-A0A0F5PI43-F1
#
_entry.id   AF-A0A0F5PI43-F1
#
_cell.length_a   1.000
_cell.length_b   1.000
_cell.length_c   1.000
_cell.angle_alpha   90.00
_cell.angle_beta   90.00
_cell.angle_gamma   90.00
#
_symmetry.space_group_name_H-M   'P 1'
#
loop_
_entity.id
_entity.type
_entity.pdbx_description
1 polymer ?
#
loop_
_entity_poly.entity_id
_entity_poly.type
_entity_poly.pdbx_seq_one_letter_code
_entity_poly.pdbx_strand_id
1 'polypeptide(L)'
;MPASRLILAVIVGGISWGSARAQSYREELIEVVRDLNSDFICPRFLSSDKDRELEIGQFSKALADIGVSYDDAVEIRRAILQRHHCIPRNGFPPEQISNPERAGRWRA
;
A
#
# COMPACT_ATOMS: atom_id res chain seq x y z
N MET A 1 -56.45 -35.01 -17.57
CA MET A 1 -55.52 -36.09 -17.19
C MET A 1 -54.59 -36.37 -18.37
N PRO A 2 -53.30 -36.70 -18.18
CA PRO A 2 -52.21 -35.97 -17.52
C PRO A 2 -51.07 -35.68 -18.54
N ALA A 3 -50.12 -34.77 -18.32
CA ALA A 3 -48.89 -34.99 -17.53
C ALA A 3 -48.17 -33.62 -17.41
N SER A 4 -47.97 -33.03 -16.23
CA SER A 4 -46.95 -33.40 -15.23
C SER A 4 -45.59 -33.72 -15.83
N ARG A 5 -44.67 -32.75 -15.79
CA ARG A 5 -43.29 -32.96 -15.34
C ARG A 5 -42.64 -31.63 -14.92
N LEU A 6 -42.45 -31.52 -13.60
CA LEU A 6 -41.51 -30.62 -12.95
C LEU A 6 -40.09 -30.77 -13.52
N ILE A 7 -39.40 -29.63 -13.66
CA ILE A 7 -37.94 -29.48 -13.45
C ILE A 7 -37.83 -28.10 -12.77
N LEU A 8 -37.83 -27.96 -11.45
CA LEU A 8 -36.81 -28.30 -10.45
C LEU A 8 -35.39 -27.83 -10.79
N ALA A 9 -35.08 -26.66 -10.24
CA ALA A 9 -33.84 -26.33 -9.53
C ALA A 9 -32.62 -25.80 -10.30
N VAL A 10 -31.96 -24.91 -9.54
CA VAL A 10 -30.56 -24.49 -9.60
C VAL A 10 -30.24 -23.49 -10.71
N ILE A 11 -30.13 -22.20 -10.35
CA ILE A 11 -28.83 -21.56 -10.08
C ILE A 11 -29.00 -20.52 -8.95
N VAL A 12 -29.10 -21.02 -7.71
CA VAL A 12 -28.57 -20.27 -6.56
C VAL A 12 -27.05 -20.34 -6.69
N GLY A 13 -26.37 -19.21 -6.53
CA GLY A 13 -24.91 -19.18 -6.41
C GLY A 13 -24.18 -18.57 -7.59
N GLY A 14 -24.60 -17.38 -8.03
CA GLY A 14 -23.71 -16.45 -8.71
C GLY A 14 -22.60 -16.00 -7.74
N ILE A 15 -21.58 -16.85 -7.63
CA ILE A 15 -20.19 -16.64 -7.21
C ILE A 15 -19.86 -15.16 -6.94
N SER A 16 -20.18 -14.69 -5.73
CA SER A 16 -19.61 -13.45 -5.16
C SER A 16 -18.36 -13.76 -4.31
N TRP A 17 -17.58 -14.76 -4.73
CA TRP A 17 -16.38 -15.21 -4.02
C TRP A 17 -15.15 -14.33 -4.31
N GLY A 18 -15.29 -13.27 -5.10
CA GLY A 18 -14.26 -12.24 -5.28
C GLY A 18 -14.34 -11.10 -4.25
N SER A 19 -15.51 -10.87 -3.65
CA SER A 19 -15.76 -9.68 -2.82
C SER A 19 -15.24 -9.85 -1.39
N ALA A 20 -15.29 -11.06 -0.83
CA ALA A 20 -14.90 -11.28 0.57
C ALA A 20 -13.39 -11.09 0.81
N ARG A 21 -12.54 -11.58 -0.11
CA ARG A 21 -11.07 -11.40 -0.01
C ARG A 21 -10.63 -9.98 -0.32
N ALA A 22 -11.27 -9.32 -1.29
CA ALA A 22 -10.96 -7.93 -1.61
C ALA A 22 -11.39 -6.98 -0.47
N GLN A 23 -12.51 -7.28 0.20
CA GLN A 23 -12.99 -6.53 1.35
C GLN A 23 -12.05 -6.68 2.55
N SER A 24 -11.64 -7.92 2.87
CA SER A 24 -10.72 -8.17 3.98
C SER A 24 -9.35 -7.51 3.78
N TYR A 25 -8.80 -7.58 2.56
CA TYR A 25 -7.54 -6.91 2.23
C TYR A 25 -7.64 -5.38 2.35
N ARG A 26 -8.77 -4.80 1.91
CA ARG A 26 -9.01 -3.35 2.01
C ARG A 26 -9.09 -2.89 3.47
N GLU A 27 -9.77 -3.65 4.32
CA GLU A 27 -9.89 -3.34 5.75
C GLU A 27 -8.52 -3.42 6.44
N GLU A 28 -7.76 -4.48 6.17
CA GLU A 28 -6.41 -4.68 6.70
C GLU A 28 -5.44 -3.58 6.23
N LEU A 29 -5.48 -3.20 4.95
CA LEU A 29 -4.70 -2.07 4.43
C LEU A 29 -5.06 -0.74 5.11
N ILE A 30 -6.34 -0.49 5.36
CA ILE A 30 -6.79 0.72 6.04
C ILE A 30 -6.24 0.77 7.46
N GLU A 31 -6.31 -0.34 8.19
CA GLU A 31 -5.78 -0.43 9.56
C GLU A 31 -4.27 -0.23 9.60
N VAL A 32 -3.51 -0.96 8.77
CA VAL A 32 -2.05 -0.83 8.71
C VAL A 32 -1.63 0.58 8.33
N VAL A 33 -2.24 1.19 7.31
CA VAL A 33 -1.89 2.57 6.91
C VAL A 33 -2.27 3.58 7.97
N ARG A 34 -3.38 3.37 8.71
CA ARG A 34 -3.78 4.24 9.82
C ARG A 34 -2.73 4.20 10.94
N ASP A 35 -2.28 3.00 11.31
CA ASP A 35 -1.33 2.80 12.40
C ASP A 35 0.07 3.33 12.00
N LEU A 36 0.51 3.06 10.77
CA LEU A 36 1.75 3.65 10.22
C LEU A 36 1.68 5.18 10.20
N ASN A 37 0.50 5.77 9.97
CA ASN A 37 0.33 7.21 9.94
C ASN A 37 0.24 7.85 11.34
N SER A 38 -0.23 7.14 12.37
CA SER A 38 -0.29 7.67 13.74
C SER A 38 1.08 7.73 14.41
N ASP A 39 1.93 6.73 14.13
CA ASP A 39 3.27 6.62 14.72
C ASP A 39 4.34 7.30 13.86
N PHE A 40 3.91 8.01 12.82
CA PHE A 40 4.79 8.58 11.82
C PHE A 40 5.62 9.76 12.36
N ILE A 41 6.93 9.70 12.15
CA ILE A 41 7.87 10.78 12.46
C ILE A 41 8.56 11.21 11.16
N CYS A 42 8.60 12.51 10.85
CA CYS A 42 9.32 12.96 9.66
C CYS A 42 10.79 12.52 9.74
N PRO A 43 11.37 11.94 8.66
CA PRO A 43 12.74 11.40 8.68
C PRO A 43 13.83 12.40 9.11
N ARG A 44 13.58 13.71 8.93
CA ARG A 44 14.48 14.79 9.36
C ARG A 44 14.61 14.94 10.89
N PHE A 45 13.63 14.42 11.64
CA PHE A 45 13.63 14.45 13.11
C PHE A 45 14.21 13.17 13.71
N LEU A 46 14.51 12.16 12.89
CA LEU A 46 15.23 10.97 13.33
C LEU A 46 16.71 11.31 13.57
N SER A 47 17.23 10.83 14.70
CA SER A 47 18.54 11.20 15.25
C SER A 47 19.73 10.72 14.42
N SER A 48 19.56 9.66 13.63
CA SER A 48 20.64 9.05 12.86
C SER A 48 20.15 8.43 11.54
N ASP A 49 21.09 8.14 10.64
CA ASP A 49 20.80 7.37 9.42
C ASP A 49 20.32 5.94 9.73
N LYS A 50 20.82 5.33 10.80
CA LYS A 50 20.37 4.01 11.24
C LYS A 50 18.91 4.01 11.68
N ASP A 51 18.48 5.06 12.38
CA ASP A 51 17.08 5.20 12.80
C ASP A 51 16.18 5.43 11.58
N ARG A 52 16.66 6.18 10.59
CA ARG A 52 15.97 6.33 9.29
C ARG A 52 15.81 4.97 8.60
N GLU A 53 16.89 4.22 8.43
CA GLU A 53 16.87 2.89 7.80
C GLU A 53 15.94 1.92 8.52
N LEU A 54 15.94 1.93 9.86
CA LEU A 54 15.06 1.10 10.67
C LEU A 54 13.58 1.44 10.43
N GLU A 55 13.22 2.72 10.42
CA GLU A 55 11.86 3.18 10.12
C GLU A 55 11.44 2.78 8.70
N ILE A 56 12.31 2.96 7.69
CA ILE A 56 12.06 2.51 6.31
C ILE A 56 11.78 1.00 6.28
N GLY A 57 12.59 0.22 7.00
CA GLY A 57 12.49 -1.22 7.07
C GLY A 57 11.19 -1.68 7.72
N GLN A 58 10.81 -1.08 8.85
CA GLN A 58 9.56 -1.37 9.56
C GLN A 58 8.35 -1.01 8.71
N PHE A 59 8.36 0.16 8.07
CA PHE A 59 7.31 0.61 7.17
C PHE A 59 7.10 -0.38 6.01
N SER A 60 8.21 -0.73 5.33
CA SER A 60 8.16 -1.64 4.18
C SER A 60 7.72 -3.04 4.59
N LYS A 61 8.17 -3.50 5.77
CA LYS A 61 7.79 -4.80 6.31
C LYS A 61 6.29 -4.87 6.65
N ALA A 62 5.74 -3.86 7.31
CA ALA A 62 4.33 -3.83 7.68
C ALA A 62 3.40 -3.93 6.45
N LEU A 63 3.76 -3.26 5.35
CA LEU A 63 3.01 -3.32 4.10
C LEU A 63 3.24 -4.65 3.35
N ALA A 64 4.46 -5.16 3.35
CA ALA A 64 4.78 -6.45 2.72
C ALA A 64 4.09 -7.63 3.42
N ASP A 65 3.96 -7.59 4.75
CA ASP A 65 3.33 -8.64 5.55
C ASP A 65 1.84 -8.84 5.17
N ILE A 66 1.19 -7.79 4.64
CA ILE A 66 -0.20 -7.85 4.14
C ILE A 66 -0.29 -7.97 2.60
N GLY A 67 0.85 -8.12 1.91
CA GLY A 67 0.92 -8.37 0.47
C GLY A 67 0.87 -7.12 -0.42
N VAL A 68 1.17 -5.93 0.11
CA VAL A 68 1.29 -4.70 -0.68
C VAL A 68 2.55 -4.76 -1.55
N SER A 69 2.43 -4.33 -2.81
CA SER A 69 3.56 -4.27 -3.73
C SER A 69 4.56 -3.17 -3.34
N TYR A 70 5.80 -3.28 -3.77
CA TYR A 70 6.81 -2.24 -3.51
C TYR A 70 6.38 -0.87 -4.05
N ASP A 71 5.82 -0.83 -5.27
CA ASP A 71 5.39 0.42 -5.90
C ASP A 71 4.25 1.10 -5.12
N ASP A 72 3.26 0.31 -4.68
CA ASP A 72 2.17 0.82 -3.84
C ASP A 72 2.68 1.30 -2.48
N ALA A 73 3.64 0.58 -1.88
CA ALA A 73 4.25 0.99 -0.61
C ALA A 73 4.99 2.34 -0.75
N VAL A 74 5.67 2.58 -1.88
CA VAL A 74 6.30 3.87 -2.17
C VAL A 74 5.27 4.99 -2.27
N GLU A 75 4.14 4.77 -2.95
CA GLU A 75 3.09 5.78 -3.07
C GLU A 75 2.39 6.06 -1.73
N ILE A 76 2.10 5.03 -0.93
CA ILE A 76 1.56 5.18 0.44
C ILE A 76 2.52 6.03 1.28
N ARG A 77 3.82 5.72 1.23
CA ARG A 77 4.83 6.48 1.98
C ARG A 77 4.91 7.92 1.55
N ARG A 78 4.89 8.17 0.23
CA ARG A 78 4.88 9.53 -0.32
C ARG A 78 3.65 10.31 0.17
N ALA A 79 2.48 9.68 0.18
CA ALA A 79 1.25 10.30 0.67
C ALA A 79 1.33 10.66 2.16
N ILE A 80 1.89 9.78 3.00
CA ILE A 80 2.12 10.05 4.43
C ILE A 80 3.10 11.22 4.62
N LEU A 81 4.24 11.20 3.91
CA LEU A 81 5.22 12.27 3.94
C LEU A 81 4.64 13.64 3.53
N GLN A 82 3.76 13.65 2.53
CA GLN A 82 3.07 14.86 2.07
C GLN A 82 2.05 15.35 3.09
N ARG A 83 1.24 14.45 3.66
CA ARG A 83 0.22 14.76 4.68
C ARG A 83 0.84 15.38 5.93
N HIS A 84 2.02 14.92 6.34
CA HIS A 84 2.77 15.45 7.48
C HIS A 84 3.73 16.59 7.12
N HIS A 85 3.68 17.10 5.89
CA HIS A 85 4.53 18.20 5.41
C HIS A 85 6.04 17.96 5.59
N CYS A 86 6.48 16.70 5.54
CA CYS A 86 7.88 16.34 5.74
C CYS A 86 8.73 16.55 4.49
N ILE A 87 8.11 16.58 3.32
CA ILE A 87 8.78 16.93 2.06
C ILE A 87 8.76 18.45 1.94
N PRO A 88 9.90 19.15 1.87
CA PRO A 88 9.89 20.56 1.49
C PRO A 88 9.21 20.69 0.13
N ARG A 89 8.45 21.77 -0.10
CA ARG A 89 7.76 22.04 -1.40
C ARG A 89 8.68 21.98 -2.63
N ASN A 90 10.00 21.91 -2.43
CA ASN A 90 11.05 21.81 -3.46
C ASN A 90 11.84 20.48 -3.41
N GLY A 91 11.19 19.34 -3.17
CA GLY A 91 11.87 18.04 -2.96
C GLY A 91 12.08 17.13 -4.18
N PHE A 92 11.41 17.39 -5.31
CA PHE A 92 11.70 16.73 -6.59
C PHE A 92 11.53 17.76 -7.71
N PRO A 93 12.61 18.25 -8.36
CA PRO A 93 12.42 18.83 -9.68
C PRO A 93 11.85 17.70 -10.58
N PRO A 94 10.77 17.94 -11.34
CA PRO A 94 10.19 16.95 -12.26
C PRO A 94 11.18 16.42 -13.30
N GLU A 95 12.36 17.04 -13.41
CA GLU A 95 13.47 16.69 -14.29
C GLU A 95 14.27 15.44 -13.86
N GLN A 96 14.07 14.89 -12.65
CA GLN A 96 14.81 13.70 -12.20
C GLN A 96 14.13 12.36 -12.51
N ILE A 97 12.85 12.36 -12.90
CA ILE A 97 12.14 11.14 -13.32
C ILE A 97 12.51 10.74 -14.75
N SER A 98 13.02 11.68 -15.56
CA SER A 98 13.38 11.46 -16.96
C SER A 98 14.83 11.01 -17.19
N ASN A 99 15.66 10.87 -16.14
CA ASN A 99 17.06 10.46 -16.29
C ASN A 99 17.37 9.12 -15.58
N PRO A 100 17.31 7.98 -16.29
CA PRO A 100 17.57 6.65 -15.72
C PRO A 100 19.01 6.47 -15.21
N GLU A 101 19.96 7.32 -15.60
CA GLU A 101 21.36 7.22 -15.15
C GLU A 101 21.56 7.67 -13.70
N ARG A 102 20.65 8.48 -13.13
CA ARG A 102 20.76 8.97 -11.75
C ARG A 102 20.12 8.02 -10.73
N ALA A 103 19.17 7.19 -11.14
CA ALA A 103 18.57 6.15 -10.29
C ALA A 103 19.58 5.06 -9.86
N GLY A 104 20.64 4.84 -10.64
CA GLY A 104 21.70 3.87 -10.34
C GLY A 104 22.76 4.33 -9.35
N ARG A 105 22.72 5.58 -8.84
CA ARG A 105 23.80 6.18 -8.04
C ARG A 105 23.63 6.04 -6.52
N TRP A 106 22.72 5.17 -6.06
CA TRP A 106 22.55 4.82 -4.63
C TRP A 106 23.21 3.47 -4.27
N ARG A 107 24.40 3.20 -4.85
CA ARG A 107 25.34 2.19 -4.35
C ARG A 107 26.71 2.82 -4.20
N ALA A 108 27.02 3.30 -3.00
CA ALA A 108 28.36 3.43 -2.44
C ALA A 108 28.22 3.74 -0.95
#